data_AF-A0A949XPE9-F1
#
_entry.id   AF-A0A949XPE9-F1
#
_cell.length_a   1.000
_cell.length_b   1.000
_cell.length_c   1.000
_cell.angle_alpha   90.00
_cell.angle_beta   90.00
_cell.angle_gamma   90.00
#
_symmetry.space_group_name_H-M   'P 1'
#
loop_
_entity.id
_entity.type
_entity.pdbx_description
1 polymer ?
#
loop_
_entity_poly.entity_id
_entity_poly.type
_entity_poly.pdbx_seq_one_letter_code
_entity_poly.pdbx_strand_id
1 'polypeptide(L)'
;MRDRTFVAVLAAFSLTVALLFLASWACIRILSGVRAYVGGEGLYSKAQKNAVYFLALYVQTGNETWYSSFEKSLRVPEGDDAARLELERPHPDWRIVRQGFIAGGNNPDDIDDLIFIFRRLRNTPYVNA
;
A
#
# COMPACT_ATOMS: atom_id res chain seq x y z
N MET A 1 -32.04 33.38 -27.83
CA MET A 1 -31.41 32.12 -28.30
C MET A 1 -29.90 32.09 -28.06
N ARG A 2 -29.16 33.17 -28.33
CA ARG A 2 -27.69 33.26 -28.14
C ARG A 2 -27.20 32.97 -26.71
N ASP A 3 -27.94 33.38 -25.68
CA ASP A 3 -27.54 33.17 -24.27
C ASP A 3 -27.61 31.71 -23.82
N ARG A 4 -28.61 30.96 -24.30
CA ARG A 4 -28.75 29.52 -23.97
C ARG A 4 -27.64 28.68 -24.58
N THR A 5 -27.27 28.97 -25.83
CA THR A 5 -26.17 28.28 -26.51
C THR A 5 -24.83 28.62 -25.85
N PHE A 6 -24.61 29.88 -25.47
CA PHE A 6 -23.39 30.29 -24.77
C PHE A 6 -23.25 29.61 -23.39
N VAL A 7 -24.33 29.57 -22.60
CA VAL A 7 -24.34 28.85 -21.31
C VAL A 7 -24.11 27.36 -21.51
N ALA A 8 -24.71 26.74 -22.53
CA ALA A 8 -24.49 25.32 -22.82
C ALA A 8 -23.04 25.01 -23.21
N VAL A 9 -22.41 25.86 -24.02
CA VAL A 9 -21.00 25.72 -24.40
C VAL A 9 -20.08 25.89 -23.19
N LEU A 10 -20.32 26.91 -22.35
CA LEU A 10 -19.57 27.10 -21.11
C LEU A 10 -19.73 25.91 -20.16
N ALA A 11 -20.96 25.41 -19.97
CA ALA A 11 -21.21 24.26 -19.13
C ALA A 11 -20.50 23.00 -19.66
N ALA A 12 -20.54 22.74 -20.97
CA ALA A 12 -19.84 21.62 -21.58
C ALA A 12 -18.31 21.74 -21.43
N PHE A 13 -17.76 22.94 -21.62
CA PHE A 13 -16.33 23.20 -21.41
C PHE A 13 -15.93 22.99 -19.95
N SER A 14 -16.66 23.58 -19.00
CA SER A 14 -16.40 23.39 -17.57
C SER A 14 -16.54 21.93 -17.14
N LEU A 15 -17.52 21.20 -17.66
CA LEU A 15 -17.68 19.76 -17.41
C LEU A 15 -16.47 18.98 -17.92
N THR A 16 -15.99 19.30 -19.12
CA THR A 16 -14.82 18.63 -19.71
C THR A 16 -13.58 18.87 -18.87
N VAL A 17 -13.35 20.12 -18.44
CA VAL A 17 -12.23 20.48 -17.55
C VAL A 17 -12.34 19.73 -16.21
N ALA A 18 -13.52 19.66 -15.61
CA ALA A 18 -13.73 18.92 -14.36
C ALA A 18 -13.45 17.41 -14.52
N LEU A 19 -13.89 16.81 -15.63
CA LEU A 19 -13.59 15.40 -15.93
C LEU A 19 -12.10 15.14 -16.13
N LEU A 20 -11.39 16.05 -16.81
CA LEU A 20 -9.94 15.94 -16.97
C LEU A 20 -9.22 16.02 -15.62
N PHE A 21 -9.58 16.98 -14.76
CA PHE A 21 -9.01 17.06 -13.40
C PHE A 21 -9.26 15.79 -12.59
N LEU A 22 -10.49 15.25 -12.64
CA LEU A 22 -10.83 14.01 -11.94
C LEU A 22 -10.01 12.83 -12.46
N ALA A 23 -9.85 12.70 -13.78
CA ALA A 23 -9.05 11.64 -14.40
C ALA A 23 -7.57 11.75 -14.02
N SER A 24 -6.99 12.95 -14.07
CA SER A 24 -5.60 13.19 -13.65
C SER A 24 -5.40 12.87 -12.18
N TRP A 25 -6.31 13.31 -11.30
CA TRP A 25 -6.26 12.99 -9.88
C TRP A 25 -6.32 11.48 -9.63
N ALA A 26 -7.23 10.77 -10.30
CA ALA A 26 -7.35 9.31 -10.16
C ALA A 26 -6.08 8.59 -10.64
N CYS A 27 -5.50 9.03 -11.76
CA CYS A 27 -4.25 8.47 -12.28
C CYS A 27 -3.08 8.63 -11.29
N ILE A 28 -2.93 9.83 -10.72
CA ILE A 28 -1.88 10.11 -9.73
C ILE A 28 -2.07 9.25 -8.48
N ARG A 29 -3.30 9.12 -7.98
CA ARG A 29 -3.61 8.29 -6.81
C ARG A 29 -3.30 6.82 -7.06
N ILE A 30 -3.67 6.29 -8.23
CA ILE A 30 -3.35 4.91 -8.61
C ILE A 30 -1.83 4.71 -8.71
N LEU A 31 -1.12 5.60 -9.40
CA LEU A 31 0.33 5.47 -9.57
C LEU A 31 1.08 5.55 -8.24
N SER A 32 0.68 6.49 -7.37
CA SER A 32 1.24 6.62 -6.03
C SER A 32 1.04 5.35 -5.21
N GLY A 33 -0.18 4.82 -5.20
CA GLY A 33 -0.48 3.60 -4.45
C GLY A 33 0.20 2.37 -5.02
N VAL A 34 0.30 2.21 -6.34
CA VAL A 34 1.02 1.07 -6.95
C VAL A 34 2.50 1.11 -6.59
N ARG A 35 3.13 2.29 -6.65
CA ARG A 35 4.51 2.48 -6.17
C ARG A 35 4.64 2.07 -4.71
N ALA A 36 3.73 2.53 -3.84
CA ALA A 36 3.74 2.18 -2.44
C ALA A 36 3.61 0.66 -2.24
N TYR A 37 2.67 0.03 -2.96
CA TYR A 37 2.39 -1.40 -2.87
C TYR A 37 3.60 -2.23 -3.28
N VAL A 38 4.17 -1.97 -4.45
CA VAL A 38 5.37 -2.67 -4.95
C VAL A 38 6.57 -2.42 -4.04
N GLY A 39 6.70 -1.20 -3.50
CA GLY A 39 7.73 -0.88 -2.49
C GLY A 39 7.58 -1.73 -1.23
N GLY A 40 6.36 -1.85 -0.70
CA GLY A 40 6.01 -2.70 0.44
C GLY A 40 6.33 -4.18 0.19
N GLU A 41 5.90 -4.74 -0.94
CA GLU A 41 6.22 -6.12 -1.34
C GLU A 41 7.74 -6.37 -1.41
N GLY A 42 8.51 -5.38 -1.87
CA GLY A 42 9.96 -5.41 -1.87
C GLY A 42 10.57 -5.46 -0.46
N LEU A 43 10.01 -4.68 0.48
CA LEU A 43 10.39 -4.71 1.89
C LEU A 43 10.06 -6.07 2.53
N TYR A 44 8.85 -6.57 2.30
CA TYR A 44 8.38 -7.87 2.77
C TYR A 44 9.32 -8.99 2.31
N SER A 45 9.57 -9.08 1.00
CA SER A 45 10.40 -10.14 0.41
C SER A 45 11.85 -10.09 0.95
N LYS A 46 12.40 -8.89 1.11
CA LYS A 46 13.75 -8.70 1.65
C LYS A 46 13.81 -9.12 3.13
N ALA A 47 12.82 -8.71 3.92
CA ALA A 47 12.74 -9.04 5.34
C ALA A 47 12.55 -10.55 5.56
N GLN A 48 11.68 -11.20 4.78
CA GLN A 48 11.47 -12.65 4.82
C GLN A 48 12.74 -13.41 4.45
N LYS A 49 13.46 -13.01 3.40
CA LYS A 49 14.76 -13.61 3.05
C LYS A 49 15.80 -13.44 4.15
N ASN A 50 15.87 -12.24 4.75
CA ASN A 50 16.79 -11.97 5.85
C ASN A 50 16.45 -12.81 7.10
N ALA A 51 15.18 -12.98 7.41
CA ALA A 51 14.74 -13.82 8.51
C ALA A 51 15.26 -15.26 8.34
N VAL A 52 14.99 -15.88 7.18
CA VAL A 52 15.49 -17.24 6.88
C VAL A 52 17.02 -17.32 6.97
N TYR A 53 17.72 -16.32 6.42
CA TYR A 53 19.18 -16.26 6.44
C TYR A 53 19.75 -16.21 7.88
N PHE A 54 19.24 -15.30 8.72
CA PHE A 54 19.72 -15.17 10.09
C PHE A 54 19.35 -16.37 10.96
N LEU A 55 18.18 -16.98 10.73
CA LEU A 55 17.82 -18.21 11.41
C LEU A 55 18.77 -19.36 11.05
N ALA A 56 19.16 -19.49 9.77
CA ALA A 56 20.12 -20.50 9.35
C ALA A 56 21.51 -20.30 10.02
N LEU A 57 21.98 -19.06 10.12
CA LEU A 57 23.22 -18.75 10.83
C LEU A 57 23.13 -19.07 12.32
N TYR A 58 22.00 -18.78 12.96
CA TYR A 58 21.77 -19.14 14.35
C TYR A 58 21.86 -20.66 14.56
N VAL A 59 21.16 -21.45 13.75
CA VAL A 59 21.18 -22.92 13.83
C VAL A 59 22.59 -23.49 13.68
N GLN A 60 23.42 -22.90 12.82
CA GLN A 60 24.80 -23.37 12.61
C GLN A 60 25.77 -22.96 13.71
N THR A 61 25.58 -21.78 14.31
CA THR A 61 26.59 -21.16 15.19
C THR A 61 26.20 -21.13 16.67
N GLY A 62 24.92 -21.25 16.99
CA GLY A 62 24.37 -21.02 18.33
C GLY A 62 24.49 -19.58 18.82
N ASN A 63 24.91 -18.62 17.96
CA ASN A 63 25.11 -17.24 18.37
C ASN A 63 23.79 -16.46 18.38
N GLU A 64 23.37 -16.07 19.59
CA GLU A 64 22.11 -15.36 19.86
C GLU A 64 21.95 -14.03 19.11
N THR A 65 23.05 -13.42 18.66
CA THR A 65 23.02 -12.22 17.81
C THR A 65 22.25 -12.47 16.51
N TRP A 66 22.39 -13.67 15.93
CA TRP A 66 21.68 -14.04 14.72
C TRP A 66 20.20 -14.28 14.99
N TYR A 67 19.86 -14.85 16.14
CA TYR A 67 18.46 -15.00 16.55
C TYR A 67 17.78 -13.63 16.71
N SER A 68 18.42 -12.67 17.38
CA SER A 68 17.90 -11.30 17.47
C SER A 68 17.73 -10.63 16.09
N SER A 69 18.61 -10.94 15.14
CA SER A 69 18.54 -10.41 13.76
C SER A 69 17.40 -11.03 12.96
N PHE A 70 17.14 -12.33 13.19
CA PHE A 70 15.96 -13.03 12.69
C PHE A 70 14.68 -12.37 13.22
N GLU A 71 14.54 -12.22 14.53
CA GLU A 71 13.35 -11.60 15.15
C GLU A 71 13.10 -10.19 14.62
N LYS A 72 14.15 -9.37 14.49
CA LYS A 72 14.02 -8.03 13.90
C LYS A 72 13.54 -8.05 12.46
N SER A 73 14.01 -9.02 11.67
CA SER A 73 13.59 -9.16 10.26
C SER A 73 12.15 -9.64 10.15
N LEU A 74 11.68 -10.47 11.10
CA LEU A 74 10.34 -11.02 11.11
C LEU A 74 9.25 -9.97 11.37
N ARG A 75 9.58 -8.88 12.09
CA ARG A 75 8.62 -7.80 12.41
C ARG A 75 7.98 -7.13 11.19
N VAL A 76 8.69 -7.08 10.06
CA VAL A 76 8.16 -6.47 8.83
C VAL A 76 7.01 -7.32 8.28
N PRO A 77 7.20 -8.62 7.97
CA PRO A 77 6.12 -9.52 7.61
C PRO A 77 4.96 -9.58 8.61
N GLU A 78 5.25 -9.58 9.91
CA GLU A 78 4.22 -9.58 10.96
C GLU A 78 3.39 -8.29 10.95
N GLY A 79 4.03 -7.14 10.73
CA GLY A 79 3.35 -5.85 10.60
C GLY A 79 2.43 -5.80 9.39
N ASP A 80 2.93 -6.26 8.23
CA ASP A 80 2.15 -6.33 7.00
C ASP A 80 0.97 -7.31 7.13
N ASP A 81 1.16 -8.46 7.76
CA ASP A 81 0.08 -9.43 8.00
C ASP A 81 -0.98 -8.87 8.96
N ALA A 82 -0.57 -8.18 10.04
CA ALA A 82 -1.50 -7.52 10.95
C ALA A 82 -2.35 -6.45 10.23
N ALA A 83 -1.74 -5.65 9.34
CA ALA A 83 -2.46 -4.67 8.54
C ALA A 83 -3.45 -5.33 7.57
N ARG A 84 -3.00 -6.38 6.87
CA ARG A 84 -3.81 -7.14 5.91
C ARG A 84 -5.02 -7.79 6.58
N LEU A 85 -4.81 -8.51 7.68
CA LEU A 85 -5.87 -9.16 8.44
C LEU A 85 -6.91 -8.17 8.96
N GLU A 86 -6.49 -6.98 9.40
CA GLU A 86 -7.42 -5.92 9.81
C GLU A 86 -8.21 -5.36 8.63
N LEU A 87 -7.56 -5.14 7.48
CA LEU A 87 -8.20 -4.66 6.25
C LEU A 87 -9.24 -5.64 5.68
N GLU A 88 -9.10 -6.94 5.94
CA GLU A 88 -10.04 -7.97 5.53
C GLU A 88 -11.33 -8.00 6.37
N ARG A 89 -11.36 -7.30 7.51
CA ARG A 89 -12.57 -7.22 8.36
C ARG A 89 -13.67 -6.38 7.72
N PRO A 90 -14.96 -6.64 8.04
CA PRO A 90 -16.07 -5.81 7.59
C PRO A 90 -15.93 -4.34 8.03
N HIS A 91 -15.38 -4.12 9.22
CA HIS A 91 -15.15 -2.82 9.83
C HIS A 91 -13.71 -2.74 10.36
N PRO A 92 -12.73 -2.39 9.51
CA PRO A 92 -11.32 -2.29 9.92
C PRO A 92 -11.08 -1.16 10.93
N ASP A 93 -10.26 -1.41 11.96
CA ASP A 93 -9.63 -0.34 12.75
C ASP A 93 -8.44 0.24 11.98
N TRP A 94 -8.65 1.43 11.40
CA TRP A 94 -7.63 2.14 10.62
C TRP A 94 -6.34 2.43 11.39
N ARG A 95 -6.39 2.52 12.72
CA ARG A 95 -5.21 2.71 13.53
C ARG A 95 -4.33 1.45 13.52
N ILE A 96 -4.93 0.26 13.58
CA ILE A 96 -4.21 -1.02 13.51
C ILE A 96 -3.61 -1.18 12.12
N VAL A 97 -4.38 -0.91 11.06
CA VAL A 97 -3.89 -0.95 9.68
C VAL A 97 -2.66 -0.06 9.49
N ARG A 98 -2.75 1.20 9.94
CA ARG A 98 -1.65 2.15 9.83
C ARG A 98 -0.43 1.72 10.64
N GLN A 99 -0.63 1.21 11.86
CA GLN A 99 0.46 0.70 12.69
C GLN A 99 1.16 -0.50 12.04
N GLY A 100 0.38 -1.44 11.46
CA GLY A 100 0.92 -2.61 10.78
C GLY A 100 1.78 -2.23 9.57
N PHE A 101 1.30 -1.37 8.68
CA PHE A 101 2.10 -0.94 7.52
C PHE A 101 3.34 -0.12 7.89
N ILE A 102 3.29 0.68 8.97
CA ILE A 102 4.48 1.36 9.50
C ILE A 102 5.49 0.32 10.02
N ALA A 103 5.02 -0.71 10.73
CA ALA A 103 5.88 -1.81 11.19
C ALA A 103 6.47 -2.61 10.00
N GLY A 104 5.72 -2.73 8.91
CA GLY A 104 6.18 -3.23 7.60
C GLY A 104 7.22 -2.34 6.90
N GLY A 105 7.49 -1.15 7.45
CA GLY A 105 8.49 -0.22 6.92
C GLY A 105 7.99 0.69 5.79
N ASN A 106 6.67 0.69 5.51
CA ASN A 106 6.08 1.60 4.54
C ASN A 106 6.16 3.05 5.02
N ASN A 107 6.30 3.99 4.08
CA ASN A 107 6.31 5.42 4.39
C ASN A 107 4.91 5.84 4.93
N PRO A 108 4.82 6.50 6.10
CA PRO A 108 3.57 6.97 6.67
C PRO A 108 2.68 7.80 5.73
N ASP A 109 3.27 8.52 4.78
CA ASP A 109 2.56 9.36 3.80
C ASP A 109 1.95 8.55 2.65
N ASP A 110 2.48 7.35 2.41
CA ASP A 110 2.05 6.46 1.31
C ASP A 110 0.94 5.48 1.75
N ILE A 111 0.65 5.39 3.07
CA ILE A 111 -0.25 4.37 3.64
C ILE A 111 -1.68 4.50 3.11
N ASP A 112 -2.21 5.71 2.99
CA ASP A 112 -3.58 5.91 2.52
C ASP A 112 -3.75 5.45 1.06
N ASP A 113 -2.74 5.71 0.22
CA ASP A 113 -2.72 5.26 -1.17
C ASP A 113 -2.53 3.74 -1.26
N LEU A 114 -1.71 3.16 -0.38
CA LEU A 114 -1.51 1.72 -0.26
C LEU A 114 -2.81 0.99 0.14
N ILE A 115 -3.52 1.50 1.15
CA ILE A 115 -4.83 1.01 1.58
C ILE A 115 -5.84 1.08 0.42
N PHE A 116 -5.85 2.21 -0.31
CA PHE A 116 -6.73 2.38 -1.46
C PHE A 116 -6.48 1.30 -2.51
N ILE A 117 -5.22 1.06 -2.87
CA ILE A 117 -4.85 0.02 -3.85
C ILE A 117 -5.22 -1.37 -3.35
N PHE A 118 -4.88 -1.72 -2.12
CA PHE A 118 -5.22 -3.02 -1.56
C PHE A 118 -6.73 -3.27 -1.62
N ARG A 119 -7.56 -2.34 -1.12
CA ARG A 119 -9.01 -2.54 -1.07
C ARG A 119 -9.67 -2.50 -2.46
N ARG A 120 -9.22 -1.59 -3.34
CA ARG A 120 -9.88 -1.35 -4.64
C ARG A 120 -9.39 -2.28 -5.74
N LEU A 121 -8.13 -2.70 -5.68
CA LEU A 121 -7.49 -3.48 -6.73
C LEU A 121 -7.16 -4.92 -6.32
N ARG A 122 -7.44 -5.38 -5.09
CA ARG A 122 -7.20 -6.78 -4.69
C ARG A 122 -7.72 -7.80 -5.69
N ASN A 123 -8.87 -7.55 -6.31
CA ASN A 123 -9.48 -8.49 -7.26
C ASN A 123 -8.85 -8.42 -8.67
N THR A 124 -7.78 -7.66 -8.86
CA THR A 124 -7.04 -7.60 -10.12
C THR A 124 -5.86 -8.58 -10.09
N PRO A 125 -5.38 -9.07 -11.25
CA PRO A 125 -4.27 -10.03 -11.29
C PRO A 125 -2.96 -9.51 -10.67
N TYR A 126 -2.82 -8.19 -10.51
CA TYR A 126 -1.58 -7.53 -10.08
C TYR A 126 -1.46 -7.38 -8.55
N VAL A 127 -2.57 -7.54 -7.82
CA VAL A 127 -2.66 -7.31 -6.35
C VAL A 127 -3.29 -8.52 -5.63
N ASN A 128 -3.64 -9.58 -6.36
CA ASN A 128 -3.97 -10.87 -5.76
C ASN A 128 -2.66 -11.53 -5.29
N ALA A 129 -2.33 -11.33 -4.01
CA ALA A 129 -1.30 -12.06 -3.28
C ALA A 129 -1.94 -12.82 -2.13
#